data_AF-A0A942G1T5-F1
#
_entry.id   AF-A0A942G1T5-F1
#
_cell.length_a   1.000
_cell.length_b   1.000
_cell.length_c   1.000
_cell.angle_alpha   90.00
_cell.angle_beta   90.00
_cell.angle_gamma   90.00
#
_symmetry.space_group_name_H-M   'P 1'
#
loop_
_entity.id
_entity.type
_entity.pdbx_description
1 polymer ?
#
loop_
_entity_poly.entity_id
_entity_poly.type
_entity_poly.pdbx_seq_one_letter_code
_entity_poly.pdbx_strand_id
1 'polypeptide(L)'
;MNAPLVATDTWVEVLDQLEQDLAELDGALEDGEVIPVQAWLPPGDLGPLPDELQPRAEGLAVQLARLQSRTRDRLGELSRELADVEQRRKAGTAYTR
;
A
#
# COMPACT_ATOMS: atom_id res chain seq x y z
N MET A 1 28.78 11.18 -26.28
CA MET A 1 28.53 9.79 -25.82
C MET A 1 28.31 9.86 -24.32
N ASN A 2 27.07 9.70 -23.85
CA ASN A 2 26.76 9.53 -22.43
C ASN A 2 25.74 8.39 -22.35
N ALA A 3 26.17 7.24 -21.84
CA ALA A 3 25.35 6.06 -21.55
C ALA A 3 25.32 5.86 -20.03
N PRO A 4 24.23 5.28 -19.48
CA PRO A 4 23.66 5.68 -18.19
C PRO A 4 24.29 4.97 -16.99
N LEU A 5 24.20 5.62 -15.83
CA LEU A 5 24.48 5.03 -14.52
C LEU A 5 23.40 3.98 -14.23
N VAL A 6 23.72 2.70 -14.42
CA VAL A 6 22.89 1.59 -13.92
C VAL A 6 23.10 1.57 -12.40
N ALA A 7 22.14 2.10 -11.64
CA ALA A 7 22.11 1.95 -10.20
C ALA A 7 21.99 0.45 -9.90
N THR A 8 23.04 -0.14 -9.33
CA THR A 8 23.01 -1.53 -8.90
C THR A 8 22.50 -1.53 -7.47
N ASP A 9 21.17 -1.43 -7.30
CA ASP A 9 20.56 -1.54 -5.97
C ASP A 9 20.99 -2.88 -5.35
N THR A 10 21.25 -2.90 -4.05
CA THR A 10 21.50 -4.11 -3.26
C THR A 10 20.20 -4.61 -2.63
N TRP A 11 20.11 -5.91 -2.30
CA TRP A 11 18.93 -6.43 -1.59
C TRP A 11 18.65 -5.69 -0.27
N VAL A 12 19.67 -5.16 0.38
CA VAL A 12 19.51 -4.35 1.59
C VAL A 12 18.77 -3.05 1.28
N GLU A 13 19.22 -2.30 0.28
CA GLU A 13 18.59 -1.03 -0.13
C GLU A 13 17.15 -1.24 -0.60
N VAL A 14 16.87 -2.33 -1.30
CA VAL A 14 15.52 -2.67 -1.74
C VAL A 14 14.59 -2.95 -0.56
N LEU A 15 15.07 -3.72 0.42
CA LEU A 15 14.29 -4.00 1.62
C LEU A 15 14.14 -2.75 2.51
N ASP A 16 15.14 -1.87 2.55
CA ASP A 16 15.07 -0.58 3.23
C ASP A 16 13.99 0.31 2.59
N GLN A 17 13.97 0.41 1.26
CA GLN A 17 12.97 1.19 0.54
C GLN A 17 11.57 0.62 0.76
N LEU A 18 11.41 -0.70 0.66
CA LEU A 18 10.13 -1.37 0.95
C LEU A 18 9.62 -1.09 2.36
N GLU A 19 10.52 -1.08 3.35
CA GLU A 19 10.17 -0.79 4.74
C GLU A 19 9.71 0.66 4.91
N GLN A 20 10.38 1.61 4.25
CA GLN A 20 9.97 3.02 4.25
C GLN A 20 8.61 3.23 3.57
N ASP A 21 8.42 2.62 2.39
CA ASP A 21 7.16 2.71 1.64
C ASP A 21 5.99 2.14 2.47
N LEU A 22 6.20 1.02 3.16
CA LEU A 22 5.20 0.43 4.05
C LEU A 22 4.86 1.33 5.22
N ALA A 23 5.85 1.96 5.84
CA ALA A 23 5.64 2.89 6.95
C ALA A 23 4.86 4.14 6.49
N GLU A 24 5.18 4.68 5.32
CA GLU A 24 4.46 5.81 4.73
C GLU A 24 3.00 5.45 4.42
N LEU A 25 2.76 4.29 3.82
CA LEU A 25 1.41 3.80 3.52
C LEU A 25 0.59 3.55 4.78
N ASP A 26 1.20 2.98 5.83
CA ASP A 26 0.51 2.72 7.09
C ASP A 26 0.12 4.04 7.77
N GLY A 27 1.02 5.03 7.80
CA GLY A 27 0.73 6.37 8.31
C GLY A 27 -0.39 7.07 7.53
N ALA A 28 -0.31 7.06 6.19
CA ALA A 28 -1.36 7.64 5.35
C ALA A 28 -2.73 6.99 5.59
N LEU A 29 -2.76 5.66 5.78
CA LEU A 29 -4.00 4.94 6.08
C LEU A 29 -4.58 5.33 7.44
N GLU A 30 -3.74 5.58 8.44
CA GLU A 30 -4.15 6.04 9.77
C GLU A 30 -4.72 7.46 9.76
N ASP A 31 -4.09 8.35 8.99
CA ASP A 31 -4.54 9.72 8.82
C ASP A 31 -5.75 9.85 7.86
N GLY A 32 -6.11 8.76 7.17
CA GLY A 32 -7.19 8.74 6.18
C GLY A 32 -6.85 9.49 4.89
N GLU A 33 -5.55 9.66 4.62
CA GLU A 33 -5.04 10.32 3.42
C GLU A 33 -4.91 9.34 2.25
N VAL A 34 -4.97 9.88 1.03
CA VAL A 34 -4.72 9.12 -0.20
C VAL A 34 -3.40 9.57 -0.77
N ILE A 35 -2.40 8.70 -0.70
CA ILE A 35 -1.09 8.94 -1.31
C ILE A 35 -0.96 8.19 -2.64
N PRO A 36 -0.24 8.75 -3.64
CA PRO A 36 0.05 8.05 -4.87
C PRO A 36 1.03 6.91 -4.60
N VAL A 37 0.58 5.68 -4.81
CA VAL A 37 1.42 4.48 -4.63
C VAL A 37 1.99 4.05 -5.98
N GLN A 38 3.31 3.92 -6.06
CA GLN A 38 3.95 3.32 -7.22
C GLN A 38 3.91 1.79 -7.09
N ALA A 39 3.60 1.10 -8.19
CA ALA A 39 3.62 -0.36 -8.19
C ALA A 39 5.05 -0.85 -7.95
N TRP A 40 5.27 -1.57 -6.85
CA TRP A 40 6.56 -2.16 -6.57
C TRP A 40 6.88 -3.25 -7.59
N LEU A 41 8.09 -3.19 -8.15
CA LEU A 41 8.62 -4.19 -9.07
C LEU A 41 9.94 -4.73 -8.48
N PRO A 42 10.08 -6.06 -8.31
CA PRO A 42 11.33 -6.62 -7.83
C PRO A 42 12.45 -6.30 -8.83
N PRO A 43 13.64 -5.89 -8.35
CA PRO A 43 14.74 -5.59 -9.25
C PRO A 43 15.23 -6.88 -9.92
N GLY A 44 15.29 -6.88 -11.26
CA GLY A 44 15.63 -8.07 -12.05
C GLY A 44 17.10 -8.47 -11.99
N ASP A 45 17.97 -7.53 -11.60
CA ASP A 45 19.43 -7.65 -11.79
C ASP A 45 20.16 -8.12 -10.52
N LEU A 46 19.40 -8.30 -9.42
CA LEU A 46 19.92 -8.52 -8.07
C LEU A 46 20.32 -9.96 -7.74
N GLY A 47 19.95 -10.92 -8.59
CA GLY A 47 20.09 -12.34 -8.28
C GLY A 47 19.21 -12.78 -7.10
N PRO A 48 19.42 -13.98 -6.55
CA PRO A 48 18.63 -14.49 -5.44
C PRO A 48 18.82 -13.67 -4.16
N LEU A 49 17.77 -13.58 -3.34
CA LEU A 49 17.83 -12.98 -2.00
C LEU A 49 18.81 -13.77 -1.12
N PRO A 50 19.78 -13.11 -0.46
CA PRO A 50 20.65 -13.75 0.53
C PRO A 50 19.85 -14.36 1.70
N ASP A 51 20.26 -15.55 2.15
CA ASP A 51 19.58 -16.30 3.22
C ASP A 51 19.49 -15.49 4.53
N GLU A 52 20.48 -14.63 4.80
CA GLU A 52 20.49 -13.77 6.00
C GLU A 52 19.39 -12.70 5.96
N LEU A 53 18.94 -12.31 4.78
CA LEU A 53 17.88 -11.32 4.58
C LEU A 53 16.49 -11.96 4.48
N GLN A 54 16.39 -13.28 4.39
CA GLN A 54 15.12 -13.99 4.30
C GLN A 54 14.17 -13.66 5.47
N PRO A 55 14.58 -13.68 6.75
CA PRO A 55 13.66 -13.36 7.85
C PRO A 55 13.12 -11.93 7.77
N ARG A 56 13.93 -11.00 7.26
CA ARG A 56 13.53 -9.60 7.07
C ARG A 56 12.48 -9.48 5.97
N ALA A 57 12.72 -10.10 4.82
CA ALA A 57 11.78 -10.11 3.70
C ALA A 57 10.44 -10.77 4.09
N GLU A 58 10.48 -11.87 4.84
CA GLU A 58 9.27 -12.51 5.39
C GLU A 58 8.51 -11.59 6.35
N GLY A 59 9.22 -10.86 7.22
CA GLY A 59 8.63 -9.86 8.10
C GLY A 59 7.88 -8.77 7.33
N LEU A 60 8.51 -8.23 6.27
CA LEU A 60 7.89 -7.22 5.40
C LEU A 60 6.68 -7.78 4.65
N ALA A 61 6.74 -9.03 4.18
CA ALA A 61 5.59 -9.68 3.53
C ALA A 61 4.38 -9.81 4.46
N VAL A 62 4.62 -10.15 5.74
CA VAL A 62 3.56 -10.19 6.76
C VAL A 62 2.98 -8.80 7.02
N GLN A 63 3.81 -7.77 7.10
CA GLN A 63 3.34 -6.39 7.29
C GLN A 63 2.48 -5.94 6.10
N LEU A 64 2.93 -6.19 4.87
CA LEU A 64 2.18 -5.87 3.66
C LEU A 64 0.81 -6.58 3.64
N ALA A 65 0.74 -7.86 4.01
CA ALA A 65 -0.52 -8.59 4.07
C ALA A 65 -1.50 -7.99 5.11
N ARG A 66 -0.99 -7.53 6.26
CA ARG A 66 -1.81 -6.85 7.27
C ARG A 66 -2.34 -5.51 6.77
N LEU A 67 -1.49 -4.71 6.14
CA LEU A 67 -1.86 -3.42 5.56
C LEU A 67 -2.92 -3.58 4.46
N GLN A 68 -2.78 -4.59 3.60
CA GLN A 68 -3.79 -4.95 2.60
C GLN A 68 -5.14 -5.30 3.22
N SER A 69 -5.14 -6.06 4.33
CA SER A 69 -6.39 -6.35 5.05
C SER A 69 -7.03 -5.08 5.60
N ARG A 70 -6.26 -4.25 6.31
CA ARG A 70 -6.75 -2.97 6.87
C ARG A 70 -7.34 -2.07 5.79
N THR A 71 -6.65 -1.95 4.66
CA THR A 71 -7.10 -1.14 3.52
C THR A 71 -8.44 -1.65 2.97
N ARG A 72 -8.59 -2.97 2.82
CA ARG A 72 -9.84 -3.59 2.36
C ARG A 72 -10.98 -3.36 3.34
N ASP A 73 -10.72 -3.50 4.63
CA ASP A 73 -11.72 -3.30 5.67
C ASP A 73 -12.22 -1.85 5.66
N ARG A 74 -11.29 -0.88 5.55
CA ARG A 74 -11.61 0.54 5.47
C ARG A 74 -12.45 0.89 4.23
N LEU A 75 -12.11 0.34 3.06
CA LEU A 75 -12.93 0.49 1.86
C LEU A 75 -14.34 -0.09 2.04
N GLY A 76 -14.46 -1.22 2.74
CA GLY A 76 -15.75 -1.83 3.07
C GLY A 76 -16.59 -0.99 4.04
N GLU A 77 -15.97 -0.29 4.99
CA GLU A 77 -16.64 0.69 5.85
C GLU A 77 -17.16 1.89 5.05
N LEU A 78 -16.29 2.54 4.28
CA LEU A 78 -16.65 3.71 3.46
C LEU A 78 -17.77 3.39 2.46
N SER A 79 -17.73 2.20 1.85
CA SER A 79 -18.79 1.75 0.93
C SER A 79 -20.14 1.62 1.63
N ARG A 80 -20.16 1.15 2.88
CA ARG A 80 -21.39 1.03 3.69
C ARG A 80 -21.91 2.40 4.12
N GLU A 81 -21.02 3.30 4.53
CA GLU A 81 -21.38 4.67 4.89
C GLU A 81 -22.00 5.42 3.71
N LEU A 82 -21.41 5.29 2.51
CA LEU A 82 -21.93 5.89 1.29
C LEU A 82 -23.34 5.36 0.96
N ALA A 83 -23.55 4.05 1.04
CA ALA A 83 -24.84 3.44 0.78
C ALA A 83 -25.94 3.94 1.75
N ASP A 84 -25.62 4.11 3.04
CA ASP A 84 -26.54 4.66 4.04
C ASP A 84 -26.88 6.13 3.73
N VAL A 85 -25.88 6.96 3.42
CA VAL A 85 -26.09 8.36 3.02
C VAL A 85 -26.98 8.46 1.79
N GLU A 86 -26.75 7.64 0.76
CA GLU A 86 -27.58 7.60 -0.44
C GLU A 86 -29.04 7.19 -0.13
N GLN A 87 -29.23 6.22 0.75
CA GLN A 87 -30.56 5.76 1.15
C GLN A 87 -31.33 6.85 1.90
N ARG A 88 -30.67 7.56 2.82
CA ARG A 88 -31.25 8.71 3.54
C ARG A 88 -31.63 9.83 2.59
N ARG A 89 -30.78 10.14 1.61
CA ARG A 89 -31.09 11.15 0.58
C ARG A 89 -32.34 10.78 -0.22
N LYS A 90 -32.45 9.52 -0.67
CA LYS A 90 -33.63 9.03 -1.40
C LYS A 90 -34.91 9.15 -0.56
N ALA A 91 -34.85 8.73 0.71
CA ALA A 91 -35.98 8.83 1.63
C ALA A 91 -36.41 10.29 1.87
N GLY A 92 -35.48 11.21 2.08
CA GLY A 92 -35.77 12.64 2.25
C GLY A 92 -36.43 13.28 1.02
N THR A 93 -35.98 12.92 -0.18
CA THR A 93 -36.60 13.39 -1.43
C THR A 93 -38.00 12.81 -1.67
N ALA A 94 -38.32 11.64 -1.10
CA ALA A 94 -39.64 11.03 -1.20
C ALA A 94 -40.69 11.70 -0.31
N TYR A 95 -40.29 12.31 0.81
CA TYR A 95 -41.19 13.04 1.72
C TYR A 95 -41.48 14.49 1.30
N THR A 96 -40.73 15.03 0.33
CA THR A 96 -40.86 16.43 -0.12
C THR A 96 -41.76 16.59 -1.36
N ARG A 97 -42.53 15.56 -1.74
CA ARG A 97 -43.51 15.59 -2.84
C ARG A 97 -44.88 15.19 -2.32
#